data_AF-A0A962SQ40-F1
#
_entry.id   AF-A0A962SQ40-F1
#
_cell.length_a   1.000
_cell.length_b   1.000
_cell.length_c   1.000
_cell.angle_alpha   90.00
_cell.angle_beta   90.00
_cell.angle_gamma   90.00
#
_symmetry.space_group_name_H-M   'P 1'
#
loop_
_entity.id
_entity.type
_entity.pdbx_description
1 polymer ?
#
loop_
_entity_poly.entity_id
_entity_poly.type
_entity_poly.pdbx_seq_one_letter_code
_entity_poly.pdbx_strand_id
1 'polypeptide(L)'
;KPRVVLSAADTDVIKTYVREGFGIGIIASLAYSATSDSDLQIRDLSRLFPWEVTRIAYNRDKYLRRYEQRFIELMQHMVADDGVFLPEVPGLRRG
;
A
#
# COMPACT_ATOMS: atom_id res chain seq x y z
N LYS A 1 15.30 -0.36 20.86
CA LYS A 1 14.36 -1.47 20.55
C LYS A 1 12.94 -0.92 20.70
N PRO A 2 12.09 -0.95 19.65
CA PRO A 2 10.75 -0.39 19.74
C PRO A 2 9.85 -1.21 20.66
N ARG A 3 8.91 -0.54 21.35
CA ARG A 3 7.86 -1.19 22.13
C ARG A 3 6.62 -1.29 21.26
N VAL A 4 6.33 -2.48 20.75
CA VAL A 4 5.13 -2.74 19.95
C VAL A 4 4.03 -3.22 20.89
N VAL A 5 2.97 -2.42 21.02
CA VAL A 5 1.82 -2.70 21.91
C VAL A 5 0.65 -3.36 21.18
N LEU A 6 0.62 -3.26 19.85
CA LEU A 6 -0.38 -3.84 18.97
C LEU A 6 0.25 -4.17 17.61
N SER A 7 -0.18 -5.28 17.02
CA SER A 7 0.03 -5.59 15.60
C SER A 7 -1.30 -6.03 15.01
N ALA A 8 -1.69 -5.45 13.88
CA ALA A 8 -2.94 -5.74 13.19
C ALA A 8 -2.66 -5.89 11.69
N ALA A 9 -3.42 -6.77 11.04
CA ALA A 9 -3.32 -6.99 9.59
C ALA A 9 -4.03 -5.90 8.78
N ASP A 10 -5.06 -5.28 9.36
CA ASP A 10 -5.87 -4.24 8.74
C ASP A 10 -5.44 -2.85 9.23
N THR A 11 -5.28 -1.92 8.30
CA THR A 11 -4.92 -0.53 8.60
C THR A 11 -6.02 0.21 9.36
N ASP A 12 -7.29 -0.10 9.10
CA ASP A 12 -8.39 0.61 9.77
C ASP A 12 -8.44 0.29 11.27
N VAL A 13 -8.00 -0.92 11.66
CA VAL A 13 -7.78 -1.29 13.07
C VAL A 13 -6.66 -0.45 13.66
N ILE A 14 -5.52 -0.32 12.97
CA ILE A 14 -4.39 0.51 13.44
C ILE A 14 -4.85 1.95 13.67
N LYS A 15 -5.56 2.55 12.70
CA LYS A 15 -6.05 3.93 12.79
C LYS A 15 -7.02 4.12 13.96
N THR A 16 -7.93 3.16 14.17
CA THR A 16 -8.86 3.19 15.31
C THR A 16 -8.11 3.30 16.63
N TYR A 17 -7.08 2.47 16.85
CA TYR A 17 -6.30 2.53 18.09
C TYR A 17 -5.47 3.82 18.21
N VAL A 18 -4.99 4.38 17.11
CA VAL A 18 -4.35 5.71 17.13
C VAL A 18 -5.34 6.78 17.59
N ARG A 19 -6.58 6.76 17.09
CA ARG A 19 -7.66 7.68 17.50
C ARG A 19 -8.03 7.51 18.98
N GLU A 20 -7.96 6.29 19.50
CA GLU A 20 -8.18 5.98 20.91
C GLU A 20 -6.99 6.35 21.82
N GLY A 21 -5.90 6.88 21.27
CA GLY A 21 -4.76 7.38 22.05
C GLY A 21 -3.72 6.31 22.40
N PHE A 22 -3.71 5.16 21.72
CA PHE A 22 -2.72 4.10 21.93
C PHE A 22 -1.32 4.44 21.39
N GLY A 23 -1.16 5.60 20.74
CA GLY A 23 0.13 6.14 20.31
C GLY A 23 0.21 6.34 18.80
N ILE A 24 1.32 5.90 18.19
CA ILE A 24 1.62 6.11 16.78
C ILE A 24 1.39 4.80 16.00
N GLY A 25 0.68 4.90 14.87
CA GLY A 25 0.53 3.82 13.90
C GLY A 25 1.53 3.94 12.76
N ILE A 26 2.04 2.81 12.26
CA ILE A 26 2.83 2.73 11.03
C ILE A 26 1.96 2.01 10.00
N ILE A 27 1.66 2.68 8.89
CA ILE A 27 0.76 2.20 7.84
C ILE A 27 1.39 2.44 6.46
N ALA A 28 0.94 1.72 5.45
CA ALA A 28 1.28 2.05 4.07
C ALA A 28 0.70 3.41 3.68
N SER A 29 1.43 4.21 2.90
CA SER A 29 0.99 5.56 2.49
C SER A 29 -0.36 5.55 1.77
N LEU A 30 -0.59 4.55 0.92
CA LEU A 30 -1.85 4.33 0.18
C LEU A 30 -3.06 4.10 1.09
N ALA A 31 -2.84 3.71 2.34
CA ALA A 31 -3.92 3.44 3.27
C ALA A 31 -4.38 4.71 4.02
N TYR A 32 -3.81 5.89 3.74
CA TYR A 32 -4.30 7.16 4.28
C TYR A 32 -5.12 7.93 3.25
N SER A 33 -6.23 8.51 3.71
CA SER A 33 -7.06 9.41 2.92
C SER A 33 -7.14 10.77 3.60
N ALA A 34 -6.73 11.85 2.91
CA ALA A 34 -6.82 13.20 3.47
C ALA A 34 -8.26 13.64 3.78
N THR A 35 -9.26 13.04 3.12
CA THR A 35 -10.68 13.33 3.38
C THR A 35 -11.20 12.52 4.56
N SER A 36 -10.91 11.22 4.62
CA SER A 36 -11.44 10.31 5.64
C SER A 36 -10.65 10.34 6.95
N ASP A 37 -9.37 10.67 6.90
CA ASP A 37 -8.43 10.65 8.03
C ASP A 37 -7.93 12.06 8.39
N SER A 38 -8.72 13.09 8.10
CA SER A 38 -8.39 14.50 8.37
C SER A 38 -8.15 14.82 9.85
N ASP A 39 -8.60 13.95 10.75
CA ASP A 39 -8.36 14.01 12.19
C ASP A 39 -6.97 13.49 12.60
N LEU A 40 -6.27 12.79 11.69
CA LEU A 40 -4.95 12.23 11.92
C LEU A 40 -3.86 13.10 11.30
N GLN A 41 -2.71 13.17 11.97
CA GLN A 41 -1.51 13.81 11.42
C GLN A 41 -0.54 12.77 10.86
N ILE A 42 -0.09 12.97 9.62
CA ILE A 42 0.88 12.10 8.96
C ILE A 42 2.30 12.67 9.02
N ARG A 43 3.26 11.75 9.15
CA ARG A 43 4.69 12.01 8.99
C ARG A 43 5.28 11.03 7.99
N ASP A 44 6.05 11.55 7.04
CA ASP A 44 6.78 10.73 6.09
C ASP A 44 7.92 9.97 6.79
N LEU A 45 7.94 8.65 6.60
CA LEU A 45 8.94 7.73 7.14
C LEU A 45 9.79 7.07 6.05
N SER A 46 9.72 7.54 4.80
CA SER A 46 10.42 6.95 3.64
C SER A 46 11.94 6.88 3.79
N ARG A 47 12.53 7.64 4.73
CA ARG A 47 13.98 7.56 5.06
C ARG A 47 14.33 6.46 6.05
N LEU A 48 13.35 5.93 6.77
CA LEU A 48 13.55 4.94 7.84
C LEU A 48 13.22 3.51 7.38
N PHE A 49 12.39 3.36 6.35
CA PHE A 49 11.94 2.08 5.83
C PHE A 49 12.20 1.98 4.32
N PRO A 50 12.55 0.80 3.81
CA PRO A 50 12.61 0.57 2.37
C PRO A 50 11.22 0.66 1.75
N TRP A 51 11.18 0.94 0.45
CA TRP A 51 9.95 0.85 -0.34
C TRP A 51 9.56 -0.62 -0.55
N GLU A 52 8.26 -0.90 -0.45
CA GLU A 52 7.69 -2.20 -0.73
C GLU A 52 6.96 -2.21 -2.07
N VAL A 53 7.02 -3.35 -2.78
CA VAL A 53 6.38 -3.52 -4.09
C VAL A 53 5.19 -4.44 -3.96
N THR A 54 3.98 -3.89 -4.13
CA THR A 54 2.75 -4.67 -4.29
C THR A 54 2.75 -5.36 -5.65
N ARG A 55 2.48 -6.67 -5.67
CA ARG A 55 2.52 -7.50 -6.89
C ARG A 55 1.15 -8.06 -7.20
N ILE A 56 0.81 -8.09 -8.48
CA ILE A 56 -0.33 -8.85 -9.00
C ILE A 56 0.21 -10.16 -9.58
N ALA A 57 -0.32 -11.29 -9.12
CA ALA A 57 0.06 -12.61 -9.60
C ALA A 57 -1.11 -13.26 -10.35
N TYR A 58 -0.81 -13.91 -11.47
CA TYR A 58 -1.75 -14.74 -12.22
C TYR A 58 -1.06 -16.01 -12.69
N ASN A 59 -1.83 -17.06 -12.96
CA ASN A 59 -1.29 -18.32 -13.45
C ASN A 59 -0.82 -18.13 -14.91
N ARG A 60 0.47 -18.39 -15.17
CA ARG A 60 1.09 -18.27 -16.50
C ARG A 60 0.45 -19.16 -17.57
N ASP A 61 -0.12 -20.29 -17.15
CA ASP A 61 -0.71 -21.28 -18.06
C ASP A 61 -2.17 -20.96 -18.37
N LYS A 62 -2.73 -19.91 -17.74
CA LYS A 62 -4.10 -19.45 -17.97
C LYS A 62 -4.08 -18.31 -18.98
N TYR A 63 -4.92 -18.41 -20.01
CA TYR A 63 -5.22 -17.27 -20.86
C TYR A 63 -5.92 -16.17 -20.05
N LEU A 64 -5.29 -14.99 -19.96
CA LEU A 64 -5.90 -13.81 -19.38
C LEU A 64 -6.96 -13.24 -20.33
N ARG A 65 -8.22 -13.28 -19.90
CA ARG A 65 -9.34 -12.70 -20.64
C ARG A 65 -9.21 -11.18 -20.71
N ARG A 66 -9.85 -10.56 -21.70
CA ARG A 66 -9.80 -9.10 -21.90
C ARG A 66 -10.16 -8.29 -20.64
N TYR A 67 -11.14 -8.73 -19.86
CA TYR A 67 -11.50 -8.03 -18.62
C TYR A 67 -10.47 -8.20 -17.51
N GLU A 68 -9.73 -9.33 -17.46
CA GLU A 68 -8.66 -9.56 -16.47
C GLU A 68 -7.45 -8.66 -16.81
N GLN A 69 -7.10 -8.55 -18.09
CA GLN A 69 -6.09 -7.61 -18.56
C GLN A 69 -6.51 -6.16 -18.26
N ARG A 70 -7.76 -5.81 -18.56
CA ARG A 70 -8.30 -4.48 -18.28
C ARG A 70 -8.28 -4.15 -16.79
N PHE A 71 -8.56 -5.12 -15.93
CA PHE A 71 -8.46 -4.94 -14.48
C PHE A 71 -7.03 -4.63 -14.04
N ILE A 72 -6.03 -5.35 -14.57
CA ILE A 72 -4.61 -5.09 -14.27
C ILE A 72 -4.21 -3.68 -14.73
N GLU A 73 -4.62 -3.26 -15.92
CA GLU A 73 -4.38 -1.90 -16.42
C GLU A 73 -5.00 -0.85 -15.50
N LEU A 74 -6.27 -1.02 -15.12
CA LEU A 74 -6.96 -0.07 -14.23
C LEU A 74 -6.26 0.04 -12.88
N MET A 75 -5.83 -1.09 -12.31
CA MET A 75 -5.07 -1.10 -11.06
C MET A 75 -3.72 -0.38 -11.19
N GLN A 76 -3.00 -0.57 -12.29
CA GLN A 76 -1.74 0.12 -12.55
C GLN A 76 -1.93 1.63 -12.68
N HIS A 77 -3.00 2.07 -13.37
CA HIS A 77 -3.33 3.48 -13.52
C HIS A 77 -3.70 4.13 -12.18
N MET A 78 -4.58 3.50 -11.40
CA MET A 78 -4.97 4.05 -10.09
C MET A 78 -3.77 4.27 -9.17
N VAL A 79 -2.83 3.33 -9.11
CA VAL A 79 -1.64 3.47 -8.25
C VAL A 79 -0.68 4.54 -8.79
N ALA A 80 -0.56 4.70 -10.11
CA ALA A 80 0.29 5.71 -10.70
C ALA A 80 -0.25 7.14 -10.48
N ASP A 81 -1.57 7.31 -10.55
CA ASP A 81 -2.24 8.59 -10.35
C ASP A 81 -2.13 9.09 -8.89
N ASP A 82 -2.01 8.18 -7.92
CA ASP A 82 -1.75 8.49 -6.50
C ASP A 82 -0.28 8.87 -6.22
N GLY A 83 0.55 9.03 -7.26
CA GLY A 83 1.95 9.47 -7.15
C GLY A 83 2.92 8.39 -6.65
N VAL A 84 2.49 7.13 -6.63
CA VAL A 84 3.33 5.99 -6.24
C VAL A 84 4.02 5.43 -7.49
N PHE A 85 5.30 5.78 -7.65
CA PHE A 85 6.13 5.22 -8.72
C PHE A 85 6.59 3.81 -8.34
N LEU A 86 6.45 2.87 -9.28
CA LEU A 86 7.21 1.63 -9.22
C LEU A 86 8.68 1.97 -9.45
N PRO A 87 9.60 1.77 -8.48
CA PRO A 87 11.01 1.73 -8.83
C PRO A 87 11.23 0.65 -9.89
N GLU A 88 12.20 0.83 -10.79
CA GLU A 88 12.57 -0.22 -11.73
C GLU A 88 12.84 -1.50 -10.93
N VAL A 89 11.99 -2.52 -11.11
CA VAL A 89 12.13 -3.80 -10.41
C VAL A 89 13.17 -4.62 -11.17
N PRO A 90 14.41 -4.80 -10.65
CA PRO A 90 15.44 -5.53 -11.37
C PRO A 90 15.00 -6.98 -11.56
N GLY A 91 15.01 -7.47 -12.81
CA GLY A 91 14.64 -8.84 -13.15
C GLY A 91 13.17 -9.09 -13.49
N LEU A 92 12.32 -8.06 -13.55
CA LEU A 92 10.96 -8.20 -14.08
C LEU A 92 11.01 -8.43 -15.60
N ARG A 93 10.97 -9.69 -16.02
CA ARG A 93 10.76 -10.02 -17.44
C ARG A 93 9.35 -9.55 -17.80
N ARG A 94 9.25 -8.58 -18.71
CA ARG A 94 8.00 -8.30 -19.43
C ARG A 94 7.63 -9.59 -20.15
N GLY A 95 6.59 -10.26 -19.66
CA GLY A 95 5.96 -11.39 -20.33
C GLY A 95 5.20 -10.93 -21.56
#